data_AF-A0AA91DG91-F1
#
_entry.id   AF-A0AA91DG91-F1
#
_cell.length_a   1.000
_cell.length_b   1.000
_cell.length_c   1.000
_cell.angle_alpha   90.00
_cell.angle_beta   90.00
_cell.angle_gamma   90.00
#
_symmetry.space_group_name_H-M   'P 1'
#
loop_
_entity.id
_entity.type
_entity.pdbx_description
1 polymer ?
#
loop_
_entity_poly.entity_id
_entity_poly.type
_entity_poly.pdbx_seq_one_letter_code
_entity_poly.pdbx_strand_id
1 'polypeptide(L)'
;MVCKAYAQAKIGFAGRTVDWIEDELDLAADNLRNLAVEQFGGIGLERIRHWLHDTGLTLAQAAEALGISRRMLIYYRDGEKPIPRAIWLACLGWEAVRPTGPTLPQHIPSAKEYAVLHA
;
A
#
# COMPACT_ATOMS: atom_id res chain seq x y z
N MET A 1 -19.12 -11.70 -28.47
CA MET A 1 -17.77 -12.31 -28.41
C MET A 1 -17.08 -12.15 -27.06
N VAL A 2 -17.28 -11.05 -26.32
CA VAL A 2 -16.63 -10.79 -25.00
C VAL A 2 -16.96 -11.84 -23.90
N CYS A 3 -18.13 -12.49 -23.92
CA CYS A 3 -18.52 -13.43 -22.84
C CYS A 3 -17.81 -14.79 -22.82
N LYS A 4 -17.25 -15.30 -23.93
CA LYS A 4 -16.63 -16.64 -23.90
C LYS A 4 -15.26 -16.63 -23.24
N ALA A 5 -14.43 -15.65 -23.57
CA ALA A 5 -13.08 -15.55 -23.02
C ALA A 5 -13.11 -15.32 -21.51
N TYR A 6 -13.98 -14.44 -21.00
CA TYR A 6 -14.04 -14.12 -19.57
C TYR A 6 -14.22 -15.36 -18.67
N ALA A 7 -15.04 -16.32 -19.10
CA ALA A 7 -15.30 -17.56 -18.36
C ALA A 7 -14.13 -18.58 -18.37
N GLN A 8 -13.03 -18.28 -19.07
CA GLN A 8 -11.87 -19.17 -19.21
C GLN A 8 -10.72 -18.85 -18.24
N ALA A 9 -10.95 -17.97 -17.26
CA ALA A 9 -9.96 -17.64 -16.23
C ALA A 9 -9.38 -18.92 -15.60
N LYS A 10 -8.05 -19.06 -15.62
CA LYS A 10 -7.32 -20.20 -15.06
C LYS A 10 -6.10 -19.73 -14.28
N ILE A 11 -5.62 -20.56 -13.36
CA ILE A 11 -4.35 -20.30 -12.67
C ILE A 11 -3.22 -20.42 -13.70
N GLY A 12 -2.40 -19.38 -13.79
CA GLY A 12 -1.28 -19.31 -14.72
C GLY A 12 0.06 -19.68 -14.08
N PHE A 13 1.14 -19.10 -14.63
CA PHE A 13 2.51 -19.51 -14.36
C PHE A 13 2.86 -19.58 -12.86
N ALA A 14 3.27 -20.77 -12.42
CA ALA A 14 3.68 -21.07 -11.05
C ALA A 14 2.67 -20.64 -9.97
N GLY A 15 1.38 -20.51 -10.32
CA GLY A 15 0.35 -20.04 -9.38
C GLY A 15 0.40 -18.55 -9.07
N ARG A 16 1.10 -17.75 -9.89
CA ARG A 16 1.34 -16.32 -9.63
C ARG A 16 0.54 -15.38 -10.52
N THR A 17 -0.25 -15.90 -11.45
CA THR A 17 -1.09 -15.14 -12.35
C THR A 17 -2.47 -15.80 -12.50
N VAL A 18 -3.45 -15.01 -12.91
CA VAL A 18 -4.70 -15.51 -13.48
C VAL A 18 -4.66 -15.21 -14.97
N ASP A 19 -4.74 -16.25 -15.78
CA ASP A 19 -4.59 -16.15 -17.24
C ASP A 19 -5.94 -16.37 -17.92
N TRP A 20 -6.19 -15.60 -18.98
CA TRP A 20 -7.31 -15.81 -19.90
C TRP A 20 -6.81 -16.27 -21.27
N ILE A 21 -5.69 -15.71 -21.72
CA ILE A 21 -4.99 -16.12 -22.93
C ILE A 21 -3.51 -16.25 -22.57
N GLU A 22 -2.95 -17.43 -22.78
CA GLU A 22 -1.55 -17.72 -22.45
C GLU A 22 -0.62 -16.77 -23.20
N ASP A 23 0.33 -16.16 -22.49
CA ASP A 23 1.30 -15.17 -22.98
C ASP A 23 0.73 -13.89 -23.62
N GLU A 24 -0.59 -13.68 -23.57
CA GLU A 24 -1.25 -12.50 -24.18
C GLU A 24 -2.10 -11.71 -23.18
N LEU A 25 -2.84 -12.39 -22.31
CA LEU A 25 -3.75 -11.76 -21.35
C LEU A 25 -3.74 -12.49 -20.02
N ASP A 26 -3.00 -11.90 -19.07
CA ASP A 26 -2.91 -12.33 -17.69
C ASP A 26 -3.08 -11.17 -16.70
N LEU A 27 -3.31 -11.52 -15.44
CA LEU A 27 -3.32 -10.61 -14.31
C LEU A 27 -2.49 -11.22 -13.18
N ALA A 28 -1.47 -10.49 -12.75
CA ALA A 28 -0.65 -10.91 -11.61
C ALA A 28 -1.50 -11.09 -10.35
N ALA A 29 -1.27 -12.18 -9.60
CA ALA A 29 -2.10 -12.58 -8.47
C ALA A 29 -2.02 -11.58 -7.30
N ASP A 30 -0.89 -10.89 -7.13
CA ASP A 30 -0.73 -9.81 -6.15
C ASP A 30 -1.58 -8.59 -6.53
N ASN A 31 -1.60 -8.20 -7.80
CA ASN A 31 -2.48 -7.14 -8.31
C ASN A 31 -3.97 -7.52 -8.15
N LEU A 32 -4.35 -8.74 -8.53
CA LEU A 32 -5.72 -9.21 -8.33
C LEU A 32 -6.13 -9.17 -6.85
N ARG A 33 -5.24 -9.60 -5.97
CA ARG A 33 -5.47 -9.56 -4.52
C ARG A 33 -5.60 -8.12 -4.00
N ASN A 34 -4.75 -7.21 -4.47
CA ASN A 34 -4.84 -5.80 -4.11
C ASN A 34 -6.21 -5.22 -4.52
N LEU A 35 -6.63 -5.45 -5.76
CA LEU A 35 -7.92 -4.99 -6.28
C LEU A 35 -9.09 -5.56 -5.46
N ALA A 36 -9.05 -6.84 -5.11
CA ALA A 36 -10.10 -7.47 -4.30
C ALA A 36 -10.20 -6.82 -2.90
N VAL A 37 -9.06 -6.52 -2.26
CA VAL A 37 -9.03 -5.82 -0.97
C VAL A 37 -9.66 -4.43 -1.08
N GLU A 38 -9.31 -3.67 -2.12
CA GLU A 38 -9.82 -2.31 -2.31
C GLU A 38 -11.33 -2.30 -2.65
N GLN A 39 -11.79 -3.23 -3.48
CA GLN A 39 -13.22 -3.36 -3.81
C GLN A 39 -14.08 -3.74 -2.59
N PHE A 40 -13.49 -4.41 -1.60
CA PHE A 40 -14.14 -4.71 -0.33
C PHE A 40 -14.04 -3.57 0.71
N GLY A 41 -13.51 -2.40 0.32
CA GLY A 41 -13.32 -1.26 1.22
C GLY A 41 -12.12 -1.40 2.15
N GLY A 42 -11.24 -2.38 1.91
CA GLY A 42 -9.98 -2.54 2.61
C GLY A 42 -8.89 -1.58 2.11
N ILE A 43 -7.73 -1.64 2.77
CA ILE A 43 -6.55 -0.86 2.40
C ILE A 43 -5.63 -1.78 1.58
N GLY A 44 -5.51 -1.50 0.28
CA GLY A 44 -4.63 -2.21 -0.63
C GLY A 44 -3.14 -2.09 -0.25
N LEU A 45 -2.37 -3.16 -0.48
CA LEU A 45 -0.93 -3.23 -0.17
C LEU A 45 -0.12 -2.18 -0.95
N GLU A 46 -0.57 -1.82 -2.15
CA GLU A 46 0.06 -0.80 -2.99
C GLU A 46 0.09 0.58 -2.31
N ARG A 47 -0.84 0.88 -1.41
CA ARG A 47 -0.83 2.15 -0.65
C ARG A 47 0.42 2.29 0.21
N ILE A 48 0.90 1.20 0.83
CA ILE A 48 2.14 1.23 1.60
C ILE A 48 3.34 1.36 0.67
N ARG A 49 3.31 0.72 -0.51
CA ARG A 49 4.39 0.84 -1.51
C ARG A 49 4.51 2.27 -2.03
N HIS A 50 3.39 2.90 -2.40
CA HIS A 50 3.35 4.30 -2.82
C HIS A 50 3.77 5.24 -1.70
N TRP A 51 3.28 5.04 -0.47
CA TRP A 51 3.70 5.86 0.67
C TRP A 51 5.22 5.78 0.92
N LEU A 52 5.81 4.59 0.87
CA LEU A 52 7.27 4.44 0.99
C LEU A 52 8.03 5.13 -0.14
N HIS A 53 7.53 5.03 -1.37
CA HIS A 53 8.09 5.68 -2.54
C HIS A 53 8.04 7.21 -2.41
N ASP A 54 6.88 7.77 -2.10
CA ASP A 54 6.61 9.21 -2.07
C ASP A 54 7.30 9.92 -0.91
N THR A 55 7.50 9.21 0.21
CA THR A 55 8.23 9.71 1.37
C THR A 55 9.75 9.55 1.26
N GLY A 56 10.22 8.65 0.39
CA GLY A 56 11.64 8.32 0.25
C GLY A 56 12.25 7.59 1.46
N LEU A 57 11.41 7.10 2.39
CA LEU A 57 11.88 6.44 3.60
C LEU A 57 12.41 5.04 3.29
N THR A 58 13.53 4.69 3.91
CA THR A 58 13.93 3.28 3.99
C THR A 58 12.95 2.51 4.87
N LEU A 59 12.89 1.18 4.71
CA LEU A 59 12.05 0.32 5.57
C LEU A 59 12.34 0.48 7.06
N ALA A 60 13.58 0.79 7.44
CA ALA A 60 13.95 1.00 8.85
C ALA A 60 13.37 2.32 9.37
N GLN A 61 13.56 3.41 8.62
CA GLN A 61 13.04 4.73 8.99
C GLN A 61 11.50 4.74 9.01
N ALA A 62 10.86 4.08 8.05
CA ALA A 62 9.41 3.94 8.01
C ALA A 62 8.87 3.14 9.20
N ALA A 63 9.54 2.04 9.58
CA ALA A 63 9.13 1.26 10.73
C ALA A 63 9.26 2.05 12.04
N GLU A 64 10.35 2.81 12.19
CA GLU A 64 10.57 3.73 13.31
C GLU A 64 9.50 4.83 13.34
N ALA A 65 9.25 5.49 12.21
CA ALA A 65 8.24 6.54 12.05
C ALA A 65 6.83 6.08 12.44
N LEU A 66 6.47 4.85 12.10
CA LEU A 66 5.16 4.26 12.40
C LEU A 66 5.11 3.59 13.78
N GLY A 67 6.23 3.48 14.49
CA GLY A 67 6.31 2.80 15.78
C GLY A 67 6.02 1.29 15.71
N ILE A 68 6.37 0.62 14.61
CA ILE A 68 6.17 -0.82 14.40
C ILE A 68 7.49 -1.54 14.09
N SER A 69 7.50 -2.87 14.19
CA SER A 69 8.67 -3.62 13.75
C SER A 69 8.82 -3.57 12.23
N ARG A 70 10.07 -3.55 11.74
CA ARG A 70 10.39 -3.65 10.31
C ARG A 70 9.74 -4.86 9.65
N ARG A 71 9.64 -5.97 10.39
CA ARG A 71 8.97 -7.20 9.95
C ARG A 71 7.46 -7.00 9.73
N MET A 72 6.78 -6.26 10.61
CA MET A 72 5.36 -5.93 10.42
C MET A 72 5.15 -5.06 9.18
N LEU A 73 6.02 -4.07 8.96
CA LEU A 73 5.94 -3.24 7.76
C LEU A 73 6.12 -4.06 6.47
N ILE A 74 7.05 -5.02 6.45
CA ILE A 74 7.23 -5.93 5.31
C ILE A 74 5.97 -6.76 5.06
N TYR A 75 5.36 -7.31 6.12
CA TYR A 75 4.10 -8.05 5.99
C TYR A 75 2.95 -7.25 5.39
N TYR A 76 2.90 -5.95 5.67
CA TYR A 76 1.90 -5.06 5.08
C TYR A 76 2.22 -4.71 3.64
N ARG A 77 3.48 -4.37 3.35
CA ARG A 77 3.95 -4.01 2.00
C ARG A 77 3.85 -5.16 1.00
N ASP A 78 4.09 -6.38 1.45
CA ASP A 78 4.05 -7.58 0.61
C ASP A 78 2.65 -8.23 0.61
N GLY A 79 1.70 -7.60 1.31
CA GLY A 79 0.33 -8.06 1.45
C GLY A 79 0.17 -9.30 2.31
N GLU A 80 1.21 -9.92 2.86
CA GLU A 80 1.10 -11.12 3.72
C GLU A 80 0.11 -10.94 4.88
N LYS A 81 -0.02 -9.73 5.41
CA LYS A 81 -1.05 -9.37 6.39
C LYS A 81 -1.86 -8.17 5.91
N PRO A 82 -3.18 -8.12 6.22
CA PRO A 82 -3.99 -6.95 5.91
C PRO A 82 -3.47 -5.73 6.68
N ILE A 83 -3.51 -4.55 6.04
CA ILE A 83 -3.08 -3.29 6.66
C ILE A 83 -4.18 -2.84 7.63
N PRO A 84 -3.89 -2.70 8.94
CA PRO A 84 -4.85 -2.14 9.88
C PRO A 84 -5.13 -0.67 9.57
N ARG A 85 -6.38 -0.24 9.79
CA ARG A 85 -6.78 1.18 9.65
C ARG A 85 -5.87 2.13 10.42
N ALA A 86 -5.44 1.74 11.62
CA ALA A 86 -4.53 2.54 12.44
C ALA A 86 -3.17 2.78 11.76
N ILE A 87 -2.65 1.80 11.03
CA ILE A 87 -1.37 1.93 10.32
C ILE A 87 -1.51 2.91 9.15
N TRP A 88 -2.58 2.81 8.37
CA TRP A 88 -2.80 3.75 7.27
C TRP A 88 -3.04 5.19 7.77
N LEU A 89 -3.77 5.35 8.87
CA LEU A 89 -3.92 6.67 9.52
C LEU A 89 -2.58 7.21 10.03
N ALA A 90 -1.69 6.34 10.54
CA ALA A 90 -0.35 6.75 10.96
C ALA A 90 0.51 7.17 9.75
N CYS A 91 0.40 6.50 8.61
CA CYS A 91 1.07 6.92 7.36
C CYS A 91 0.65 8.34 6.93
N LEU A 92 -0.66 8.60 6.88
CA LEU A 92 -1.20 9.93 6.54
C LEU A 92 -0.82 10.99 7.59
N GLY A 93 -0.87 10.61 8.87
CA GLY A 93 -0.45 11.49 9.96
C GLY A 93 1.02 11.87 9.86
N TRP A 94 1.89 10.91 9.50
CA TRP A 94 3.31 11.16 9.27
C TRP A 94 3.53 12.12 8.10
N GLU A 95 2.82 11.95 6.99
CA GLU A 95 2.88 12.88 5.84
C GLU A 95 2.45 14.29 6.22
N ALA A 96 1.48 14.42 7.12
CA ALA A 96 0.97 15.71 7.57
C ALA A 96 1.96 16.50 8.43
N VAL A 97 2.79 15.81 9.21
CA VAL A 97 3.65 16.45 10.22
C VAL A 97 5.14 16.42 9.87
N ARG A 98 5.58 15.50 8.99
CA ARG A 98 6.98 15.30 8.54
C ARG A 98 8.03 15.65 9.62
N PRO A 99 8.07 14.88 10.73
CA PRO A 99 8.90 15.24 11.86
C PRO A 99 10.39 15.16 11.49
N THR A 100 11.15 16.21 11.82
CA THR A 100 12.59 16.31 11.52
C THR A 100 13.48 15.83 12.67
N GLY A 101 12.91 15.34 13.76
CA GLY A 101 13.62 14.93 14.97
C GLY A 101 12.93 13.79 15.72
N PRO A 102 13.53 13.33 16.84
CA PRO A 102 13.05 12.16 17.59
C PRO A 102 11.80 12.44 18.44
N THR A 103 11.43 13.71 18.59
CA THR A 103 10.26 14.10 19.38
C THR A 103 8.99 13.94 18.57
N LEU A 104 8.00 13.28 19.16
CA LEU A 104 6.69 13.12 18.55
C LEU A 104 5.98 14.48 18.39
N PRO A 105 5.42 14.77 17.21
CA PRO A 105 4.55 15.93 17.00
C PRO A 105 3.35 15.89 17.94
N GLN A 106 3.08 17.02 18.61
CA GLN A 106 1.95 17.15 19.53
C GLN A 106 0.69 17.73 18.87
N HIS A 107 0.86 18.38 17.72
CA HIS A 107 -0.23 19.01 16.97
C HIS A 107 -0.08 18.72 15.48
N ILE A 108 -1.21 18.60 14.79
CA ILE A 108 -1.27 18.53 13.34
C ILE A 108 -1.29 19.97 12.80
N PRO A 109 -0.52 20.31 11.74
CA PRO A 109 -0.60 21.61 11.10
C PRO A 109 -2.02 21.97 10.69
N SER A 110 -2.39 23.24 10.82
CA SER A 110 -3.61 23.77 10.22
C SER A 110 -3.54 23.65 8.69
N ALA A 111 -4.70 23.70 8.01
CA ALA A 111 -4.75 23.64 6.55
C ALA A 111 -3.88 24.72 5.87
N LYS A 112 -3.76 25.90 6.50
CA LYS A 112 -2.91 26.98 6.01
C LYS A 112 -1.43 26.65 6.15
N GLU A 113 -1.02 26.10 7.28
CA GLU A 113 0.39 25.70 7.53
C GLU A 113 0.79 24.51 6.63
N TYR A 114 -0.12 23.53 6.48
CA TYR A 114 0.08 22.41 5.57
C TYR A 114 0.30 22.90 4.12
N ALA A 115 -0.53 23.83 3.64
CA ALA A 115 -0.35 24.40 2.30
C ALA A 115 1.00 25.10 2.13
N VAL A 116 1.54 25.75 3.17
CA VAL A 116 2.87 26.38 3.13
C VAL A 116 4.00 25.34 3.12
N LEU A 117 3.85 24.23 3.85
CA LEU A 117 4.84 23.16 3.91
C LEU A 117 4.94 22.35 2.61
N HIS A 118 3.90 22.38 1.78
CA HIS A 118 3.77 21.57 0.56
C HIS A 118 3.61 22.40 -0.74
N ALA A 119 3.81 23.73 -0.68
CA ALA A 119 3.87 24.60 -1.86
C ALA A 119 5.27 24.58 -2.49
#